data_AF-A0A813KT76-F1
#
_entry.id   AF-A0A813KT76-F1
#
_cell.length_a   1.000
_cell.length_b   1.000
_cell.length_c   1.000
_cell.angle_alpha   90.00
_cell.angle_beta   90.00
_cell.angle_gamma   90.00
#
_symmetry.space_group_name_H-M   'P 1'
#
loop_
_entity.id
_entity.type
_entity.pdbx_description
1 polymer ?
#
loop_
_entity_poly.entity_id
_entity_poly.type
_entity_poly.pdbx_seq_one_letter_code
_entity_poly.pdbx_strand_id
1 'polypeptide(L)'
;MLLGSIGFMMGVFYMVNHSDKDMVINTWKVICSTISIFVAVLMFQAINGIVKVTFLEGASEEKMLVAAFLHAGFWFLFLQFFLAFVSGAVELPCVTSHKQEIHDNPVLKQKAADKLFLDMKCWAIILGHITGFACIGAWCQAQQFVKHSIGLSFAIVPLAAFVTWTAYKVSDMIRYRIAMGDDGVEDEFEKAWDEATEETEDDVMGLTVSFLLVQAIRFSVVGVLPNEEGNFEEDITVSDYQVFMMVSIGVVVGVLSFLRTVFIDLKHLGRLNAWVRLVCDFVFSWSLMFAIEAYLATHGLGGSVMGCIGEVVQANLV
;
A
#
# COMPACT_ATOMS: atom_id res chain seq x y z
N MET A 1 -11.16 23.50 -12.38
CA MET A 1 -10.03 23.18 -11.48
C MET A 1 -9.91 24.15 -10.32
N LEU A 2 -9.70 25.44 -10.57
CA LEU A 2 -9.44 26.43 -9.52
C LEU A 2 -10.52 26.47 -8.43
N LEU A 3 -11.81 26.46 -8.80
CA LEU A 3 -12.90 26.50 -7.83
C LEU A 3 -12.99 25.23 -6.98
N GLY A 4 -12.72 24.06 -7.57
CA GLY A 4 -12.71 22.78 -6.87
C GLY A 4 -11.51 22.64 -5.92
N SER A 5 -10.31 23.04 -6.37
CA SER A 5 -9.12 23.04 -5.51
C SER A 5 -9.23 24.07 -4.38
N ILE A 6 -9.74 25.27 -4.66
CA ILE A 6 -10.03 26.26 -3.62
C ILE A 6 -11.09 25.73 -2.66
N GLY A 7 -12.20 25.16 -3.16
CA GLY A 7 -13.25 24.58 -2.33
C GLY A 7 -12.72 23.45 -1.43
N PHE A 8 -11.88 22.57 -1.97
CA PHE A 8 -11.20 21.53 -1.20
C PHE A 8 -10.26 22.11 -0.14
N MET A 9 -9.39 23.06 -0.51
CA MET A 9 -8.46 23.70 0.44
C MET A 9 -9.21 24.43 1.56
N MET A 10 -10.29 25.14 1.23
CA MET A 10 -11.17 25.79 2.22
C MET A 10 -11.90 24.77 3.10
N GLY A 11 -12.35 23.65 2.53
CA GLY A 11 -12.95 22.55 3.28
C GLY A 11 -11.98 21.92 4.29
N VAL A 12 -10.75 21.62 3.85
CA VAL A 12 -9.68 21.14 4.73
C VAL A 12 -9.36 22.17 5.81
N PHE A 13 -9.23 23.45 5.45
CA PHE A 13 -8.97 24.53 6.41
C PHE A 13 -10.08 24.66 7.46
N TYR A 14 -11.34 24.50 7.06
CA TYR A 14 -12.48 24.46 7.99
C TYR A 14 -12.37 23.27 8.95
N MET A 15 -12.08 22.08 8.44
CA MET A 15 -12.02 20.85 9.24
C MET A 15 -10.86 20.84 10.24
N VAL A 16 -9.68 21.39 9.90
CA VAL A 16 -8.54 21.50 10.83
C VAL A 16 -8.73 22.59 11.89
N ASN A 17 -9.64 23.54 11.68
CA ASN A 17 -9.99 24.60 12.63
C ASN A 17 -11.39 24.39 13.26
N HIS A 18 -11.95 23.18 13.17
CA HIS A 18 -13.28 22.89 13.70
C HIS A 18 -13.31 23.06 15.23
N SER A 19 -14.46 23.44 15.79
CA SER A 19 -14.62 23.59 17.24
C SER A 19 -14.53 22.26 18.00
N ASP A 20 -14.84 21.17 17.30
CA ASP A 20 -14.71 19.80 17.82
C ASP A 20 -13.27 19.29 17.63
N LYS A 21 -12.62 18.96 18.76
CA LYS A 21 -11.24 18.47 18.77
C LYS A 21 -11.09 17.12 18.06
N ASP A 22 -12.10 16.27 18.10
CA ASP A 22 -12.02 14.94 17.47
C ASP A 22 -12.00 15.07 15.94
N MET A 23 -12.79 16.00 15.40
CA MET A 23 -12.75 16.33 13.97
C MET A 23 -11.38 16.86 13.57
N VAL A 24 -10.79 17.75 14.36
CA VAL A 24 -9.44 18.29 14.09
C VAL A 24 -8.40 17.17 14.07
N ILE A 25 -8.39 16.31 15.09
CA ILE A 25 -7.43 15.20 15.20
C ILE A 25 -7.57 14.23 14.03
N ASN A 26 -8.79 13.82 13.68
CA ASN A 26 -9.02 12.89 12.58
C ASN A 26 -8.67 13.53 11.22
N THR A 27 -8.94 14.82 11.05
CA THR A 27 -8.54 15.56 9.84
C THR A 27 -7.02 15.57 9.68
N TRP A 28 -6.27 15.89 10.74
CA TRP A 28 -4.81 15.84 10.71
C TRP A 28 -4.27 14.43 10.42
N LYS A 29 -4.86 13.38 11.01
CA LYS A 29 -4.50 12.00 10.71
C LYS A 29 -4.66 11.66 9.23
N VAL A 30 -5.80 12.03 8.62
CA VAL A 30 -6.07 11.77 7.20
C VAL A 30 -5.10 12.56 6.30
N ILE A 31 -4.83 13.83 6.61
CA ILE A 31 -3.86 14.64 5.86
C ILE A 31 -2.47 14.02 5.92
N CYS A 32 -1.98 13.70 7.12
CA CYS A 32 -0.66 13.11 7.30
C CYS A 32 -0.54 11.76 6.58
N SER A 33 -1.53 10.87 6.73
CA SER A 33 -1.55 9.59 6.03
C SER A 33 -1.53 9.78 4.51
N THR A 34 -2.36 10.68 3.97
CA THR A 34 -2.41 10.96 2.52
C THR A 34 -1.06 11.46 2.00
N ILE A 35 -0.44 12.43 2.68
CA ILE A 35 0.87 12.97 2.29
C ILE A 35 1.93 11.87 2.33
N SER A 36 1.95 11.03 3.38
CA SER A 36 2.90 9.93 3.51
C SER A 36 2.77 8.91 2.37
N ILE A 37 1.54 8.58 1.94
CA ILE A 37 1.30 7.69 0.79
C ILE A 37 1.85 8.32 -0.49
N PHE A 38 1.57 9.60 -0.76
CA PHE A 38 2.11 10.28 -1.94
C PHE A 38 3.64 10.33 -1.95
N VAL A 39 4.26 10.63 -0.80
CA VAL A 39 5.72 10.64 -0.67
C VAL A 39 6.30 9.24 -0.90
N ALA A 40 5.67 8.21 -0.35
CA ALA A 40 6.05 6.81 -0.57
C ALA A 40 5.98 6.43 -2.07
N VAL A 41 4.88 6.77 -2.76
CA VAL A 41 4.73 6.53 -4.21
C VAL A 41 5.84 7.21 -5.00
N LEU A 42 6.07 8.52 -4.78
CA LEU A 42 7.06 9.29 -5.52
C LEU A 42 8.49 8.80 -5.27
N MET A 43 8.81 8.44 -4.02
CA MET A 43 10.12 7.89 -3.67
C MET A 43 10.33 6.52 -4.31
N PHE A 44 9.33 5.64 -4.25
CA PHE A 44 9.39 4.34 -4.91
C PHE A 44 9.55 4.50 -6.43
N GLN A 45 8.74 5.35 -7.08
CA GLN A 45 8.82 5.59 -8.52
C GLN A 45 10.17 6.15 -8.93
N ALA A 46 10.75 7.09 -8.17
CA ALA A 46 12.07 7.63 -8.45
C ALA A 46 13.15 6.54 -8.40
N ILE A 47 13.15 5.72 -7.35
CA ILE A 47 14.13 4.64 -7.17
C ILE A 47 13.92 3.55 -8.22
N ASN A 48 12.68 3.13 -8.46
CA ASN A 48 12.34 2.15 -9.48
C ASN A 48 12.71 2.62 -10.89
N GLY A 49 12.51 3.91 -11.19
CA GLY A 49 12.94 4.53 -12.45
C GLY A 49 14.46 4.46 -12.62
N ILE A 50 15.22 4.77 -11.57
CA ILE A 50 16.68 4.62 -11.58
C ILE A 50 17.08 3.15 -11.82
N VAL A 51 16.48 2.21 -11.09
CA VAL A 51 16.76 0.77 -11.23
C VAL A 51 16.47 0.29 -12.65
N LYS A 52 15.35 0.70 -13.24
CA LYS A 52 14.96 0.34 -14.62
C LYS A 52 15.98 0.83 -15.64
N VAL A 53 16.34 2.12 -15.59
CA VAL A 53 17.27 2.72 -16.55
C VAL A 53 18.68 2.16 -16.40
N THR A 54 19.16 1.97 -15.16
CA THR A 54 20.55 1.57 -14.93
C THR A 54 20.81 0.08 -15.04
N PHE A 55 19.85 -0.77 -14.67
CA PHE A 55 20.06 -2.22 -14.56
C PHE A 55 19.18 -3.06 -15.50
N LEU A 56 18.06 -2.51 -16.00
CA LEU A 56 17.06 -3.30 -16.75
C LEU A 56 16.93 -2.90 -18.23
N GLU A 57 17.65 -1.88 -18.70
CA GLU A 57 17.64 -1.50 -20.11
C GLU A 57 18.17 -2.66 -20.98
N GLY A 58 17.31 -3.20 -21.85
CA GLY A 58 17.62 -4.34 -22.72
C GLY A 58 17.75 -5.69 -22.00
N ALA A 59 17.33 -5.78 -20.73
CA ALA A 59 17.34 -7.05 -19.99
C ALA A 59 16.26 -8.02 -20.50
N SER A 60 16.51 -9.32 -20.37
CA SER A 60 15.48 -10.34 -20.63
C SER A 60 14.37 -10.28 -19.57
N GLU A 61 13.16 -10.74 -19.92
CA GLU A 61 12.02 -10.79 -19.01
C GLU A 61 12.38 -11.52 -17.69
N GLU A 62 13.18 -12.59 -17.76
CA GLU A 62 13.65 -13.36 -16.59
C GLU A 62 14.49 -12.49 -15.63
N LYS A 63 15.37 -11.66 -16.18
CA LYS A 63 16.20 -10.75 -15.38
C LYS A 63 15.36 -9.65 -14.74
N MET A 64 14.35 -9.15 -15.46
CA MET A 64 13.39 -8.17 -14.91
C MET A 64 12.63 -8.77 -13.73
N LEU A 65 12.17 -10.01 -13.84
CA LEU A 65 11.49 -10.72 -12.74
C LEU A 65 12.38 -10.84 -11.52
N VAL A 66 13.60 -11.35 -11.69
CA VAL A 66 14.55 -11.53 -10.59
C VAL A 66 14.87 -10.19 -9.93
N ALA A 67 15.13 -9.14 -10.72
CA ALA A 67 15.40 -7.82 -10.20
C ALA A 67 14.20 -7.24 -9.42
N ALA A 68 12.98 -7.44 -9.90
CA ALA A 68 11.77 -6.97 -9.20
C ALA A 68 11.60 -7.67 -7.84
N PHE A 69 11.81 -8.99 -7.77
CA PHE A 69 11.78 -9.72 -6.49
C PHE A 69 12.94 -9.34 -5.56
N LEU A 70 14.13 -9.08 -6.07
CA LEU A 70 15.25 -8.57 -5.26
C LEU A 70 14.96 -7.17 -4.72
N HIS A 71 14.35 -6.30 -5.53
CA HIS A 71 13.95 -4.95 -5.11
C HIS A 71 12.86 -5.00 -4.03
N ALA A 72 11.84 -5.86 -4.21
CA ALA A 72 10.81 -6.10 -3.19
C ALA A 72 11.41 -6.70 -1.89
N GLY A 73 12.30 -7.68 -2.02
CA GLY A 73 13.00 -8.26 -0.87
C GLY A 73 13.89 -7.25 -0.13
N PHE A 74 14.58 -6.38 -0.86
CA PHE A 74 15.36 -5.29 -0.27
C PHE A 74 14.47 -4.35 0.56
N TRP A 75 13.35 -3.88 0.01
CA TRP A 75 12.43 -2.99 0.75
C TRP A 75 11.80 -3.68 1.94
N PHE A 76 11.44 -4.95 1.80
CA PHE A 76 10.92 -5.74 2.92
C PHE A 76 11.95 -5.84 4.05
N LEU A 77 13.19 -6.22 3.76
CA LEU A 77 14.24 -6.29 4.79
C LEU A 77 14.58 -4.91 5.37
N PHE A 78 14.59 -3.88 4.54
CA PHE A 78 14.83 -2.51 4.98
C PHE A 78 13.73 -2.01 5.91
N LEU A 79 12.46 -2.29 5.62
CA LEU A 79 11.32 -2.03 6.50
C LEU A 79 11.53 -2.68 7.88
N GLN A 80 11.82 -3.98 7.92
CA GLN A 80 12.00 -4.74 9.16
C GLN A 80 13.14 -4.14 10.01
N PHE A 81 14.30 -3.92 9.39
CA PHE A 81 15.49 -3.39 10.06
C PHE A 81 15.29 -1.95 10.52
N PHE A 82 14.71 -1.10 9.67
CA PHE A 82 14.54 0.32 9.97
C PHE A 82 13.53 0.52 11.10
N LEU A 83 12.42 -0.23 11.13
CA LEU A 83 11.48 -0.17 12.24
C LEU A 83 12.09 -0.69 13.55
N ALA A 84 12.93 -1.74 13.50
CA ALA A 84 13.67 -2.22 14.66
C ALA A 84 14.67 -1.18 15.21
N PHE A 85 15.25 -0.39 14.30
CA PHE A 85 16.18 0.68 14.64
C PHE A 85 15.47 1.89 15.23
N VAL A 86 14.37 2.35 14.60
CA VAL A 86 13.56 3.48 15.10
C VAL A 86 12.89 3.15 16.42
N SER A 87 12.46 1.90 16.61
CA SER A 87 11.89 1.48 17.88
C SER A 87 12.91 1.51 19.02
N GLY A 88 14.20 1.41 18.71
CA GLY A 88 15.24 1.24 19.72
C GLY A 88 15.26 -0.16 20.34
N ALA A 89 14.59 -1.14 19.70
CA ALA A 89 14.69 -2.57 20.03
C ALA A 89 16.08 -3.13 19.67
N VAL A 90 16.72 -2.58 18.64
CA VAL A 90 18.13 -2.89 18.33
C VAL A 90 19.02 -1.78 18.90
N GLU A 91 19.65 -2.03 20.05
CA GLU A 91 20.52 -1.06 20.70
C GLU A 91 21.88 -0.94 20.00
N LEU A 92 22.19 0.26 19.48
CA LEU A 92 23.57 0.59 19.12
C LEU A 92 24.36 1.01 20.38
N PRO A 93 25.62 0.58 20.54
CA PRO A 93 26.45 0.88 21.73
C PRO A 93 26.64 2.36 22.07
N CYS A 94 26.33 3.29 21.16
CA CYS A 94 26.44 4.72 21.37
C CYS A 94 25.20 5.38 22.01
N VAL A 95 24.08 4.67 22.17
CA VAL A 95 22.78 5.23 22.60
C VAL A 95 22.41 4.85 24.04
N THR A 96 23.06 3.83 24.61
CA THR A 96 22.79 3.24 25.94
C THR A 96 22.86 4.23 27.11
N SER A 97 23.75 5.23 27.04
CA SER A 97 23.90 6.23 28.10
C SER A 97 22.64 7.10 28.31
N HIS A 98 21.84 7.34 27.26
CA HIS A 98 20.69 8.24 27.33
C HIS A 98 19.40 7.53 27.81
N LYS A 99 19.25 6.22 27.56
CA LYS A 99 18.08 5.43 28.00
C LYS A 99 17.97 5.35 29.53
N GLN A 100 19.10 5.28 30.23
CA GLN A 100 19.11 5.14 31.69
C GLN A 100 18.61 6.41 32.41
N GLU A 101 18.90 7.60 31.88
CA GLU A 101 18.41 8.88 32.40
C GLU A 101 16.89 9.07 32.17
N ILE A 102 16.36 8.51 31.08
CA ILE A 102 14.92 8.55 30.76
C ILE A 102 14.13 7.61 31.67
N HIS A 103 14.68 6.44 32.00
CA HIS A 103 14.04 5.44 32.83
C HIS A 103 13.72 5.95 34.25
N ASP A 104 14.63 6.76 34.81
CA ASP A 104 14.50 7.27 36.19
C ASP A 104 13.49 8.41 36.34
N ASN A 105 13.00 9.00 35.23
CA ASN A 105 12.04 10.11 35.25
C ASN A 105 10.73 9.75 34.51
N PRO A 106 9.60 9.56 35.23
CA PRO A 106 8.35 9.09 34.62
C PRO A 106 7.76 10.07 33.60
N VAL A 107 8.01 11.39 33.74
CA VAL A 107 7.53 12.39 32.77
C VAL A 107 8.33 12.33 31.47
N LEU A 108 9.64 12.08 31.56
CA LEU A 108 10.49 11.90 30.38
C LEU A 108 10.20 10.57 29.69
N LYS A 109 9.96 9.50 30.45
CA LYS A 109 9.54 8.20 29.91
C LYS A 109 8.26 8.32 29.08
N GLN A 110 7.22 8.98 29.60
CA GLN A 110 5.97 9.17 28.85
C GLN A 110 6.19 9.96 27.55
N LYS A 111 6.93 11.07 27.61
CA LYS A 111 7.23 11.87 26.41
C LYS A 111 8.04 11.10 25.36
N ALA A 112 8.97 10.26 25.81
CA ALA A 112 9.76 9.41 24.93
C ALA A 112 8.88 8.34 24.27
N ALA A 113 7.98 7.70 25.02
CA ALA A 113 7.02 6.72 24.51
C ALA A 113 6.04 7.35 23.51
N ASP A 114 5.50 8.54 23.80
CA ASP A 114 4.61 9.26 22.89
C ASP A 114 5.31 9.61 21.57
N LYS A 115 6.57 10.08 21.66
CA LYS A 115 7.38 10.39 20.48
C LYS A 115 7.68 9.13 19.67
N LEU A 116 8.12 8.06 20.32
CA LEU A 116 8.37 6.76 19.70
C LEU A 116 7.14 6.28 18.92
N PHE A 117 5.96 6.31 19.55
CA PHE A 117 4.72 5.86 18.93
C PHE A 117 4.39 6.66 17.66
N LEU A 118 4.60 7.98 17.69
CA LEU A 118 4.40 8.84 16.52
C LEU A 118 5.42 8.56 15.41
N ASP A 119 6.70 8.39 15.77
CA ASP A 119 7.78 8.09 14.83
C ASP A 119 7.54 6.73 14.15
N MET A 120 7.21 5.70 14.94
CA MET A 120 6.89 4.36 14.45
C MET A 120 5.72 4.40 13.46
N LYS A 121 4.60 5.05 13.80
CA LYS A 121 3.46 5.17 12.88
C LYS A 121 3.80 5.89 11.58
N CYS A 122 4.59 6.96 11.66
CA CYS A 122 4.98 7.73 10.49
C CYS A 122 5.84 6.88 9.52
N TRP A 123 6.88 6.25 10.06
CA TRP A 123 7.82 5.46 9.26
C TRP A 123 7.24 4.15 8.76
N ALA A 124 6.40 3.48 9.58
CA ALA A 124 5.65 2.29 9.21
C ALA A 124 4.78 2.54 7.97
N ILE A 125 4.01 3.64 7.96
CA ILE A 125 3.17 4.00 6.81
C ILE A 125 4.03 4.23 5.56
N ILE A 126 5.10 5.03 5.65
CA ILE A 126 5.93 5.37 4.48
C ILE A 126 6.60 4.12 3.91
N LEU A 127 7.30 3.34 4.74
CA LEU A 127 8.04 2.16 4.29
C LEU A 127 7.11 1.00 3.91
N GLY A 128 5.95 0.89 4.57
CA GLY A 128 4.90 -0.04 4.22
C GLY A 128 4.41 0.14 2.80
N HIS A 129 4.06 1.37 2.43
CA HIS A 129 3.58 1.64 1.08
C HIS A 129 4.66 1.41 0.02
N ILE A 130 5.92 1.78 0.28
CA ILE A 130 7.03 1.50 -0.64
C ILE A 130 7.21 -0.01 -0.84
N THR A 131 7.20 -0.77 0.26
CA THR A 131 7.29 -2.23 0.22
C THR A 131 6.10 -2.81 -0.53
N GLY A 132 4.89 -2.28 -0.30
CA GLY A 132 3.67 -2.63 -1.02
C GLY A 132 3.80 -2.43 -2.53
N PHE A 133 4.27 -1.27 -2.98
CA PHE A 133 4.48 -1.02 -4.41
C PHE A 133 5.58 -1.88 -5.02
N ALA A 134 6.65 -2.15 -4.26
CA ALA A 134 7.70 -3.06 -4.70
C ALA A 134 7.17 -4.51 -4.86
N CYS A 135 6.35 -4.97 -3.92
CA CYS A 135 5.67 -6.26 -3.99
C CYS A 135 4.67 -6.31 -5.16
N ILE A 136 3.87 -5.26 -5.38
CA ILE A 136 2.99 -5.15 -6.55
C ILE A 136 3.80 -5.30 -7.83
N GLY A 137 4.89 -4.57 -8.01
CA GLY A 137 5.75 -4.66 -9.19
C GLY A 137 6.30 -6.07 -9.42
N ALA A 138 6.85 -6.70 -8.37
CA ALA A 138 7.39 -8.06 -8.46
C ALA A 138 6.36 -9.11 -8.88
N TRP A 139 5.18 -9.09 -8.24
CA TRP A 139 4.13 -10.06 -8.54
C TRP A 139 3.38 -9.75 -9.83
N CYS A 140 3.26 -8.49 -10.23
CA CYS A 140 2.73 -8.13 -11.54
C CYS A 140 3.65 -8.61 -12.65
N GLN A 141 4.97 -8.45 -12.49
CA GLN A 141 5.94 -9.03 -13.42
C GLN A 141 5.74 -10.55 -13.51
N ALA A 142 5.50 -11.26 -12.39
CA ALA A 142 5.15 -12.68 -12.41
C ALA A 142 3.84 -12.97 -13.17
N GLN A 143 2.80 -12.13 -13.03
CA GLN A 143 1.58 -12.24 -13.83
C GLN A 143 1.83 -12.03 -15.33
N GLN A 144 2.76 -11.15 -15.72
CA GLN A 144 3.11 -10.92 -17.13
C GLN A 144 3.65 -12.19 -17.82
N PHE A 145 4.38 -13.05 -17.10
CA PHE A 145 4.87 -14.33 -17.64
C PHE A 145 3.74 -15.28 -18.03
N VAL A 146 2.56 -15.13 -17.40
CA VAL A 146 1.38 -15.96 -17.66
C VAL A 146 0.29 -15.20 -18.41
N LYS A 147 0.64 -14.10 -19.11
CA LYS A 147 -0.28 -13.25 -19.89
C LYS A 147 -1.08 -13.98 -20.97
N HIS A 148 -0.70 -15.21 -21.32
CA HIS A 148 -1.43 -16.05 -22.29
C HIS A 148 -2.60 -16.83 -21.68
N SER A 149 -2.73 -16.88 -20.35
CA SER A 149 -3.77 -17.67 -19.68
C SER A 149 -4.37 -16.92 -18.50
N ILE A 150 -5.66 -16.57 -18.64
CA ILE A 150 -6.45 -15.93 -17.58
C ILE A 150 -6.45 -16.79 -16.30
N GLY A 151 -6.60 -18.12 -16.45
CA GLY A 151 -6.62 -19.04 -15.31
C GLY A 151 -5.30 -19.04 -14.52
N LEU A 152 -4.16 -18.97 -15.22
CA LEU A 152 -2.86 -18.87 -14.56
C LEU A 152 -2.65 -17.50 -13.90
N SER A 153 -3.14 -16.41 -14.51
CA SER A 153 -3.10 -15.09 -13.89
C SER A 153 -3.86 -15.04 -12.55
N PHE A 154 -5.04 -15.69 -12.47
CA PHE A 154 -5.76 -15.89 -11.21
C PHE A 154 -5.01 -16.79 -10.22
N ALA A 155 -4.27 -17.79 -10.68
CA ALA A 155 -3.48 -18.68 -9.83
C ALA A 155 -2.26 -17.99 -9.17
N ILE A 156 -1.75 -16.90 -9.76
CA ILE A 156 -0.69 -16.09 -9.14
C ILE A 156 -1.18 -15.39 -7.86
N VAL A 157 -2.47 -15.02 -7.77
CA VAL A 157 -3.03 -14.31 -6.61
C VAL A 157 -2.89 -15.11 -5.30
N PRO A 158 -3.38 -16.36 -5.19
CA PRO A 158 -3.19 -17.16 -3.98
C PRO A 158 -1.73 -17.58 -3.76
N LEU A 159 -0.93 -17.73 -4.83
CA LEU A 159 0.50 -17.98 -4.72
C LEU A 159 1.22 -16.80 -4.04
N ALA A 160 0.91 -15.57 -4.46
CA ALA A 160 1.45 -14.35 -3.87
C ALA A 160 1.07 -14.24 -2.40
N ALA A 161 -0.20 -14.47 -2.07
CA ALA A 161 -0.67 -14.47 -0.68
C ALA A 161 0.07 -15.51 0.17
N PHE A 162 0.28 -16.73 -0.34
CA PHE A 162 0.97 -17.80 0.38
C PHE A 162 2.45 -17.51 0.62
N VAL A 163 3.16 -17.04 -0.41
CA VAL A 163 4.59 -16.72 -0.31
C VAL A 163 4.81 -15.54 0.63
N THR A 164 4.01 -14.49 0.51
CA THR A 164 4.07 -13.33 1.40
C THR A 164 3.72 -13.70 2.85
N TRP A 165 2.68 -14.53 3.07
CA TRP A 165 2.36 -15.06 4.41
C TRP A 165 3.52 -15.85 5.01
N THR A 166 4.20 -16.66 4.20
CA THR A 166 5.38 -17.43 4.64
C THR A 166 6.52 -16.49 5.03
N ALA A 167 6.77 -15.45 4.24
CA ALA A 167 7.80 -14.45 4.54
C ALA A 167 7.50 -13.72 5.87
N TYR A 168 6.24 -13.36 6.12
CA TYR A 168 5.84 -12.74 7.38
C TYR A 168 5.98 -13.68 8.56
N LYS A 169 5.69 -14.98 8.39
CA LYS A 169 5.93 -15.97 9.45
C LYS A 169 7.40 -16.17 9.77
N VAL A 170 8.28 -16.08 8.77
CA VAL A 170 9.72 -16.06 9.00
C VAL A 170 10.13 -14.77 9.72
N SER A 171 9.58 -13.63 9.31
CA SER A 171 9.85 -12.33 9.93
C SER A 171 9.44 -12.29 11.40
N ASP A 172 8.21 -12.70 11.70
CA ASP A 172 7.62 -12.88 13.04
C ASP A 172 8.53 -13.76 13.94
N MET A 173 8.99 -14.91 13.42
CA MET A 173 9.94 -15.77 14.13
C MET A 173 11.28 -15.09 14.42
N ILE A 174 11.78 -14.25 13.50
CA ILE A 174 13.02 -13.49 13.70
C ILE A 174 12.81 -12.39 14.73
N ARG A 175 11.73 -11.61 14.63
CA ARG A 175 11.37 -10.54 15.58
C ARG A 175 11.22 -11.10 16.98
N TYR A 176 10.46 -12.18 17.16
CA TYR A 176 10.30 -12.85 18.45
C TYR A 176 11.63 -13.30 19.07
N ARG A 177 12.56 -13.81 18.26
CA ARG A 177 13.89 -14.21 18.77
C ARG A 177 14.76 -13.03 19.17
N ILE A 178 14.62 -11.89 18.49
CA ILE A 178 15.35 -10.66 18.83
C ILE A 178 14.76 -10.08 20.12
N ALA A 179 13.43 -9.98 20.22
CA ALA A 179 12.73 -9.43 21.38
C ALA A 179 12.85 -10.26 22.67
N MET A 180 13.24 -11.54 22.57
CA MET A 180 13.48 -12.40 23.74
C MET A 180 14.97 -12.60 24.02
N GLY A 181 15.85 -11.89 23.29
CA GLY A 181 17.28 -12.18 23.21
C GLY A 181 18.12 -11.64 24.36
N ASP A 182 17.65 -10.62 25.06
CA ASP A 182 18.38 -9.86 26.08
C ASP A 182 17.98 -10.24 27.51
N ASP A 183 16.72 -10.03 27.90
CA ASP A 183 16.19 -10.27 29.25
C ASP A 183 15.09 -11.35 29.29
N GLY A 184 14.63 -11.80 28.13
CA GLY A 184 13.58 -12.81 27.96
C GLY A 184 12.17 -12.29 28.26
N VAL A 185 11.97 -10.97 28.25
CA VAL A 185 10.70 -10.28 28.49
C VAL A 185 10.51 -9.21 27.42
N GLU A 186 9.36 -9.23 26.73
CA GLU A 186 9.05 -8.21 25.73
C GLU A 186 8.84 -6.83 26.38
N ASP A 187 9.67 -5.85 26.03
CA ASP A 187 9.58 -4.48 26.52
C ASP A 187 8.59 -3.61 25.69
N GLU A 188 8.32 -2.37 26.14
CA GLU A 188 7.40 -1.46 25.45
C GLU A 188 7.88 -1.08 24.03
N PHE A 189 9.19 -1.06 23.79
CA PHE A 189 9.80 -0.69 22.50
C PHE A 189 9.73 -1.84 21.50
N GLU A 190 9.99 -3.06 21.96
CA GLU A 190 9.88 -4.30 21.20
C GLU A 190 8.44 -4.58 20.81
N LYS A 191 7.50 -4.40 21.74
CA LYS A 191 6.08 -4.51 21.44
C LYS A 191 5.63 -3.48 20.41
N ALA A 192 6.09 -2.23 20.54
CA ALA A 192 5.78 -1.18 19.55
C ALA A 192 6.37 -1.50 18.17
N TRP A 193 7.54 -2.14 18.13
CA TRP A 193 8.14 -2.63 16.89
C TRP A 193 7.32 -3.74 16.25
N ASP A 194 6.95 -4.76 17.02
CA ASP A 194 6.19 -5.89 16.51
C ASP A 194 4.81 -5.45 16.01
N GLU A 195 4.06 -4.68 16.81
CA GLU A 195 2.73 -4.17 16.44
C GLU A 195 2.77 -3.31 15.17
N ALA A 196 3.70 -2.34 15.10
CA ALA A 196 3.81 -1.47 13.93
C ALA A 196 4.23 -2.24 12.68
N THR A 197 5.10 -3.24 12.82
CA THR A 197 5.55 -4.03 11.68
C THR A 197 4.47 -5.01 11.22
N GLU A 198 3.74 -5.62 12.14
CA GLU A 198 2.62 -6.51 11.83
C GLU A 198 1.48 -5.77 11.11
N GLU A 199 1.11 -4.58 11.59
CA GLU A 199 0.14 -3.71 10.91
C GLU A 199 0.61 -3.34 9.50
N THR A 200 1.90 -3.04 9.34
CA THR A 200 2.49 -2.70 8.04
C THR A 200 2.51 -3.89 7.08
N GLU A 201 2.82 -5.10 7.57
CA GLU A 201 2.77 -6.33 6.79
C GLU A 201 1.35 -6.63 6.30
N ASP A 202 0.34 -6.41 7.15
CA ASP A 202 -1.06 -6.58 6.79
C ASP A 202 -1.48 -5.62 5.65
N ASP A 203 -1.01 -4.37 5.68
CA ASP A 203 -1.22 -3.39 4.60
C ASP A 203 -0.54 -3.82 3.29
N VAL A 204 0.73 -4.27 3.36
CA VAL A 204 1.47 -4.77 2.17
C VAL A 204 0.76 -5.96 1.54
N MET A 205 0.27 -6.90 2.34
CA MET A 205 -0.54 -8.03 1.87
C MET A 205 -1.82 -7.55 1.18
N GLY A 206 -2.56 -6.65 1.84
CA GLY A 206 -3.79 -6.07 1.32
C GLY A 206 -3.59 -5.41 -0.04
N LEU A 207 -2.59 -4.52 -0.14
CA LEU A 207 -2.22 -3.82 -1.37
C LEU A 207 -1.81 -4.78 -2.49
N THR A 208 -0.91 -5.73 -2.19
CA THR A 208 -0.38 -6.66 -3.19
C THR A 208 -1.45 -7.59 -3.73
N VAL A 209 -2.18 -8.27 -2.85
CA VAL A 209 -3.17 -9.29 -3.26
C VAL A 209 -4.36 -8.65 -3.97
N SER A 210 -4.84 -7.50 -3.47
CA SER A 210 -5.95 -6.78 -4.12
C SER A 210 -5.59 -6.31 -5.52
N PHE A 211 -4.38 -5.77 -5.72
CA PHE A 211 -3.94 -5.29 -7.02
C PHE A 211 -3.84 -6.43 -8.03
N LEU A 212 -3.19 -7.55 -7.67
CA LEU A 212 -3.08 -8.73 -8.55
C LEU A 212 -4.45 -9.32 -8.90
N LEU A 213 -5.38 -9.31 -7.95
CA LEU A 213 -6.75 -9.76 -8.18
C LEU A 213 -7.48 -8.84 -9.17
N VAL A 214 -7.36 -7.52 -9.00
CA VAL A 214 -7.94 -6.56 -9.96
C VAL A 214 -7.30 -6.69 -11.34
N GLN A 215 -6.00 -6.92 -11.44
CA GLN A 215 -5.33 -7.18 -12.72
C GLN A 215 -5.87 -8.43 -13.41
N ALA A 216 -6.08 -9.52 -12.67
CA ALA A 216 -6.68 -10.75 -13.21
C ALA A 216 -8.14 -10.55 -13.63
N ILE A 217 -8.93 -9.78 -12.87
CA ILE A 217 -10.31 -9.39 -13.22
C ILE A 217 -10.31 -8.54 -14.50
N ARG A 218 -9.44 -7.55 -14.59
CA ARG A 218 -9.33 -6.69 -15.79
C ARG A 218 -8.91 -7.51 -17.00
N PHE A 219 -8.00 -8.46 -16.83
CA PHE A 219 -7.61 -9.37 -17.89
C PHE A 219 -8.79 -10.25 -18.35
N SER A 220 -9.64 -10.73 -17.45
CA SER A 220 -10.82 -11.52 -17.83
C SER A 220 -11.91 -10.71 -18.54
N VAL A 221 -12.01 -9.41 -18.22
CA VAL A 221 -12.99 -8.49 -18.83
C VAL A 221 -12.51 -7.95 -20.19
N VAL A 222 -11.25 -7.53 -20.28
CA VAL A 222 -10.69 -6.86 -21.46
C VAL A 222 -10.05 -7.85 -22.44
N GLY A 223 -9.58 -9.00 -21.95
CA GLY A 223 -8.88 -10.00 -22.75
C GLY A 223 -7.39 -9.69 -22.96
N VAL A 224 -6.89 -8.59 -22.39
CA VAL A 224 -5.46 -8.25 -22.34
C VAL A 224 -5.06 -7.94 -20.90
N LEU A 225 -3.91 -8.46 -20.48
CA LEU A 225 -3.37 -8.21 -19.14
C LEU A 225 -2.74 -6.81 -19.10
N PRO A 226 -3.15 -5.92 -18.18
CA PRO A 226 -2.51 -4.60 -18.03
C PRO A 226 -1.05 -4.76 -17.56
N ASN A 227 -0.21 -3.76 -17.80
CA ASN A 227 1.19 -3.75 -17.37
C ASN A 227 1.33 -3.64 -15.83
N GLU A 228 2.56 -3.59 -15.33
CA GLU A 228 2.87 -3.51 -13.88
C GLU A 228 2.33 -2.25 -13.18
N GLU A 229 2.08 -1.17 -13.93
CA GLU A 229 1.48 0.07 -13.42
C GLU A 229 -0.06 0.02 -13.48
N GLY A 230 -0.63 -1.03 -14.08
CA GLY A 230 -2.05 -1.14 -14.33
C GLY A 230 -2.52 -0.44 -15.60
N ASN A 231 -1.63 -0.03 -16.49
CA ASN A 231 -1.98 0.61 -17.75
C ASN A 231 -2.10 -0.42 -18.89
N PHE A 232 -3.01 -0.17 -19.83
CA PHE A 232 -3.05 -0.91 -21.10
C PHE A 232 -2.03 -0.31 -22.08
N GLU A 233 -1.47 -1.11 -22.99
CA GLU A 233 -0.62 -0.60 -24.07
C GLU A 233 -1.43 0.31 -25.02
N GLU A 234 -0.75 1.27 -25.69
CA GLU A 234 -1.30 2.50 -26.28
C GLU A 234 -2.40 2.35 -27.37
N ASP A 235 -2.80 1.14 -27.75
CA ASP A 235 -3.80 0.90 -28.81
C ASP A 235 -5.08 0.18 -28.33
N ILE A 236 -5.19 -0.11 -27.03
CA ILE A 236 -6.34 -0.86 -26.49
C ILE A 236 -7.45 0.10 -26.07
N THR A 237 -8.52 0.14 -26.85
CA THR A 237 -9.76 0.84 -26.47
C THR A 237 -10.66 -0.08 -25.65
N VAL A 238 -11.05 0.39 -24.47
CA VAL A 238 -11.94 -0.35 -23.56
C VAL A 238 -13.37 0.09 -23.83
N SER A 239 -14.27 -0.84 -24.13
CA SER A 239 -15.68 -0.51 -24.37
C SER A 239 -16.38 -0.04 -23.09
N ASP A 240 -17.40 0.83 -23.23
CA ASP A 240 -18.25 1.27 -22.11
C ASP A 240 -18.88 0.11 -21.33
N TYR A 241 -19.19 -0.98 -22.03
CA TYR A 241 -19.69 -2.21 -21.41
C TYR A 241 -18.63 -2.83 -20.48
N GLN A 242 -17.37 -2.90 -20.90
CA GLN A 242 -16.28 -3.40 -20.06
C GLN A 242 -16.01 -2.47 -18.87
N VAL A 243 -16.08 -1.15 -19.07
CA VAL A 243 -16.03 -0.16 -17.98
C VAL A 243 -17.14 -0.42 -16.96
N PHE A 244 -18.38 -0.56 -17.43
CA PHE A 244 -19.52 -0.82 -16.56
C PHE A 244 -19.37 -2.14 -15.78
N MET A 245 -18.86 -3.20 -16.42
CA MET A 245 -18.58 -4.46 -15.73
C MET A 245 -17.52 -4.29 -14.63
N MET A 246 -16.44 -3.55 -14.87
CA MET A 246 -15.40 -3.29 -13.86
C MET A 246 -15.95 -2.53 -12.65
N VAL A 247 -16.73 -1.47 -12.89
CA VAL A 247 -17.42 -0.73 -11.80
C VAL A 247 -18.36 -1.65 -11.04
N SER A 248 -19.17 -2.44 -11.75
CA SER A 248 -20.16 -3.34 -11.13
C SER A 248 -19.49 -4.38 -10.24
N ILE A 249 -18.40 -5.00 -10.69
CA ILE A 249 -17.63 -5.96 -9.89
C ILE A 249 -17.08 -5.30 -8.64
N GLY A 250 -16.45 -4.13 -8.77
CA GLY A 250 -15.94 -3.37 -7.63
C GLY A 250 -17.02 -3.05 -6.60
N VAL A 251 -18.15 -2.49 -7.04
CA VAL A 251 -19.28 -2.14 -6.17
C VAL A 251 -19.86 -3.37 -5.48
N VAL A 252 -20.02 -4.49 -6.19
CA VAL A 252 -20.49 -5.75 -5.59
C VAL A 252 -19.53 -6.23 -4.51
N VAL A 253 -18.22 -6.22 -4.76
CA VAL A 253 -17.21 -6.59 -3.75
C VAL A 253 -17.26 -5.66 -2.53
N GLY A 254 -17.37 -4.34 -2.75
CA GLY A 254 -17.49 -3.35 -1.68
C GLY A 254 -18.75 -3.55 -0.83
N VAL A 255 -19.91 -3.78 -1.47
CA VAL A 255 -21.17 -4.08 -0.78
C VAL A 255 -21.07 -5.37 0.02
N LEU A 256 -20.50 -6.43 -0.57
CA LEU A 256 -20.30 -7.70 0.14
C LEU A 256 -19.33 -7.55 1.33
N SER A 257 -18.25 -6.77 1.18
CA SER A 257 -17.32 -6.43 2.28
C SER A 257 -18.04 -5.71 3.42
N PHE A 258 -18.88 -4.73 3.09
CA PHE A 258 -19.68 -3.99 4.05
C PHE A 258 -20.68 -4.89 4.78
N LEU A 259 -21.46 -5.68 4.02
CA LEU A 259 -22.44 -6.61 4.60
C LEU A 259 -21.76 -7.64 5.51
N ARG A 260 -20.63 -8.20 5.08
CA ARG A 260 -19.82 -9.12 5.91
C ARG A 260 -19.41 -8.44 7.22
N THR A 261 -18.89 -7.22 7.15
CA THR A 261 -18.39 -6.48 8.32
C THR A 261 -19.51 -6.17 9.32
N VAL A 262 -20.73 -5.89 8.84
CA VAL A 262 -21.89 -5.56 9.68
C VAL A 262 -22.56 -6.80 10.25
N PHE A 263 -22.73 -7.86 9.46
CA PHE A 263 -23.61 -8.98 9.81
C PHE A 263 -22.88 -10.26 10.26
N ILE A 264 -21.57 -10.39 10.02
CA ILE A 264 -20.82 -11.63 10.30
C ILE A 264 -19.67 -11.35 11.27
N ASP A 265 -19.77 -11.87 12.50
CA ASP A 265 -18.67 -11.79 13.47
C ASP A 265 -17.63 -12.90 13.22
N LEU A 266 -16.55 -12.54 12.53
CA LEU A 266 -15.43 -13.43 12.20
C LEU A 266 -14.19 -13.17 13.07
N LYS A 267 -14.34 -12.65 14.30
CA LYS A 267 -13.21 -12.39 15.21
C LYS A 267 -12.29 -13.59 15.43
N HIS A 268 -12.82 -14.81 15.38
CA HIS A 268 -12.06 -16.05 15.54
C HIS A 268 -11.01 -16.30 14.44
N LEU A 269 -11.14 -15.66 13.27
CA LEU A 269 -10.19 -15.79 12.16
C LEU A 269 -8.99 -14.84 12.27
N GLY A 270 -8.95 -13.97 13.30
CA GLY A 270 -7.81 -13.09 13.58
C GLY A 270 -7.36 -12.28 12.36
N ARG A 271 -6.07 -12.35 12.01
CA ARG A 271 -5.46 -11.62 10.88
C ARG A 271 -6.08 -11.95 9.52
N LEU A 272 -6.51 -13.19 9.29
CA LEU A 272 -7.15 -13.54 8.01
C LEU A 272 -8.42 -12.72 7.78
N ASN A 273 -9.16 -12.41 8.85
CA ASN A 273 -10.33 -11.55 8.76
C ASN A 273 -9.96 -10.14 8.27
N ALA A 274 -8.88 -9.59 8.82
CA ALA A 274 -8.33 -8.27 8.47
C ALA A 274 -7.85 -8.25 7.02
N TRP A 275 -7.08 -9.25 6.58
CA TRP A 275 -6.60 -9.35 5.20
C TRP A 275 -7.74 -9.41 4.18
N VAL A 276 -8.75 -10.26 4.41
CA VAL A 276 -9.90 -10.34 3.49
C VAL A 276 -10.63 -9.00 3.43
N ARG A 277 -10.74 -8.28 4.55
CA ARG A 277 -11.35 -6.94 4.58
C ARG A 277 -10.52 -5.95 3.74
N LEU A 278 -9.22 -5.83 4.02
CA LEU A 278 -8.31 -4.93 3.30
C LEU A 278 -8.30 -5.23 1.80
N VAL A 279 -8.22 -6.52 1.42
CA VAL A 279 -8.25 -6.94 0.03
C VAL A 279 -9.55 -6.52 -0.66
N CYS A 280 -10.71 -6.73 -0.04
CA CYS A 280 -11.99 -6.32 -0.63
C CYS A 280 -12.12 -4.79 -0.75
N ASP A 281 -11.71 -4.04 0.26
CA ASP A 281 -11.79 -2.58 0.27
C ASP A 281 -10.89 -1.96 -0.81
N PHE A 282 -9.69 -2.52 -1.00
CA PHE A 282 -8.79 -2.14 -2.09
C PHE A 282 -9.28 -2.61 -3.46
N VAL A 283 -9.83 -3.82 -3.60
CA VAL A 283 -10.40 -4.29 -4.88
C VAL A 283 -11.51 -3.35 -5.35
N PHE A 284 -12.39 -2.91 -4.44
CA PHE A 284 -13.39 -1.89 -4.76
C PHE A 284 -12.74 -0.61 -5.27
N SER A 285 -11.74 -0.10 -4.55
CA SER A 285 -11.05 1.15 -4.88
C SER A 285 -10.30 1.08 -6.22
N TRP A 286 -9.51 0.03 -6.45
CA TRP A 286 -8.78 -0.19 -7.70
C TRP A 286 -9.73 -0.34 -8.89
N SER A 287 -10.82 -1.11 -8.71
CA SER A 287 -11.80 -1.33 -9.78
C SER A 287 -12.48 -0.02 -10.19
N LEU A 288 -12.80 0.84 -9.22
CA LEU A 288 -13.38 2.17 -9.50
C LEU A 288 -12.35 3.07 -10.19
N MET A 289 -11.12 3.13 -9.68
CA MET A 289 -10.05 3.96 -10.23
C MET A 289 -9.77 3.61 -11.69
N PHE A 290 -9.47 2.34 -11.99
CA PHE A 290 -9.14 1.90 -13.34
C PHE A 290 -10.33 1.98 -14.30
N ALA A 291 -11.57 1.79 -13.83
CA ALA A 291 -12.74 1.96 -14.67
C ALA A 291 -12.96 3.43 -15.06
N ILE A 292 -12.79 4.36 -14.10
CA ILE A 292 -12.87 5.80 -14.39
C ILE A 292 -11.77 6.20 -15.37
N GLU A 293 -10.53 5.75 -15.15
CA GLU A 293 -9.41 6.02 -16.05
C GLU A 293 -9.66 5.48 -17.47
N ALA A 294 -10.12 4.23 -17.60
CA ALA A 294 -10.46 3.64 -18.89
C ALA A 294 -11.60 4.37 -19.60
N TYR A 295 -12.62 4.82 -18.85
CA TYR A 295 -13.73 5.61 -19.39
C TYR A 295 -13.24 6.94 -19.95
N LEU A 296 -12.42 7.64 -19.17
CA LEU A 296 -11.85 8.93 -19.57
C LEU A 296 -10.98 8.76 -20.81
N ALA A 297 -10.08 7.79 -20.83
CA ALA A 297 -9.23 7.49 -21.98
C ALA A 297 -10.05 7.23 -23.26
N THR A 298 -11.10 6.41 -23.16
CA THR A 298 -11.95 6.03 -24.31
C THR A 298 -12.71 7.23 -24.92
N HIS A 299 -13.05 8.22 -24.11
CA HIS A 299 -13.77 9.41 -24.55
C HIS A 299 -12.85 10.58 -24.95
N GLY A 300 -11.53 10.35 -25.02
CA GLY A 300 -10.56 11.42 -25.26
C GLY A 300 -10.53 12.46 -24.13
N LEU A 301 -10.88 12.02 -22.92
CA LEU A 301 -10.82 12.77 -21.66
C LEU A 301 -9.69 12.29 -20.73
N GLY A 302 -8.88 11.32 -21.19
CA GLY A 302 -7.66 10.86 -20.55
C GLY A 302 -6.43 10.95 -21.47
N GLY A 303 -5.79 12.11 -21.53
CA GLY A 303 -4.51 12.34 -22.18
C GLY A 303 -3.47 12.95 -21.22
N SER A 304 -2.21 12.56 -21.46
CA SER A 304 -1.02 12.89 -20.68
C SER A 304 -0.62 14.38 -20.68
N VAL A 305 -1.34 15.23 -21.42
CA VAL A 305 -0.98 16.65 -21.59
C VAL A 305 -1.64 17.55 -20.53
N MET A 306 -2.74 17.11 -19.92
CA MET A 306 -3.53 17.93 -18.99
C MET A 306 -3.99 17.21 -17.72
N GLY A 307 -3.82 15.89 -17.63
CA GLY A 307 -4.37 15.06 -16.56
C GLY A 307 -5.91 15.00 -16.60
N CYS A 308 -6.50 14.05 -15.86
CA CYS A 308 -7.94 13.74 -15.84
C CYS A 308 -8.89 14.94 -15.68
N ILE A 309 -8.41 16.11 -15.24
CA ILE A 309 -9.25 17.27 -14.93
C ILE A 309 -9.18 18.34 -16.03
N GLY A 310 -8.10 18.44 -16.81
CA GLY A 310 -8.02 19.45 -17.87
C GLY A 310 -8.84 19.10 -19.11
N GLU A 311 -9.08 17.81 -19.37
CA GLU A 311 -9.86 17.38 -20.53
C GLU A 311 -11.38 17.42 -20.28
N VAL A 312 -11.82 17.23 -19.03
CA VAL A 312 -13.21 17.51 -18.61
C VAL A 312 -13.58 18.98 -18.79
N VAL A 313 -12.62 19.90 -18.68
CA VAL A 313 -12.84 21.33 -18.95
C VAL A 313 -12.99 21.59 -20.45
N GLN A 314 -12.18 20.93 -21.29
CA GLN A 314 -12.27 21.05 -22.74
C GLN A 314 -13.60 20.52 -23.29
N ALA A 315 -14.12 19.43 -22.71
CA ALA A 315 -15.44 18.89 -23.04
C ALA A 315 -16.63 19.77 -22.64
N ASN A 316 -16.44 20.75 -21.74
CA ASN A 316 -17.46 21.72 -21.34
C ASN A 316 -17.29 23.10 -22.03
N LEU A 317 -16.27 23.25 -22.88
CA LEU A 317 -15.97 24.48 -23.63
C LEU A 317 -16.26 24.37 -25.13
N VAL A 318 -16.76 23.22 -25.60
CA VAL A 318 -17.31 22.99 -26.95
C VAL A 318 -18.80 22.73 -26.83
#